data_AF-A0A970I627-F1
#
_entry.id   AF-A0A970I627-F1
#
_cell.length_a   1.000
_cell.length_b   1.000
_cell.length_c   1.000
_cell.angle_alpha   90.00
_cell.angle_beta   90.00
_cell.angle_gamma   90.00
#
_symmetry.space_group_name_H-M   'P 1'
#
loop_
_entity.id
_entity.type
_entity.pdbx_description
1 polymer ?
#
loop_
_entity_poly.entity_id
_entity_poly.type
_entity_poly.pdbx_seq_one_letter_code
_entity_poly.pdbx_strand_id
1 'polypeptide(L)'
;MKKTLLFLLLIIGITSYSQEKATDVFSAKLGLIGAWVGYEKALSPDFTINGEIGYEGGFFYSSWVSDRVNYVFTTTFSLEGRYYYNFNRRIEKGKNTMNNAANFLAVETDFTPGWATSSSVDNIYVLRTFTVSSKYGFRRNLSNRFNFELATGPGYQWAEGGSEGVILALDVRFGFVF
;
A
#
# COMPACT_ATOMS: atom_id res chain seq x y z
N MET A 1 52.54 -12.16 25.47
CA MET A 1 51.91 -12.61 24.21
C MET A 1 50.48 -13.17 24.38
N LYS A 2 50.04 -13.62 25.56
CA LYS A 2 48.65 -14.09 25.78
C LYS A 2 47.59 -12.99 25.94
N LYS A 3 47.98 -11.75 26.31
CA LYS A 3 47.04 -10.64 26.55
C LYS A 3 46.61 -9.90 25.27
N THR A 4 47.39 -10.00 24.18
CA THR A 4 47.06 -9.40 22.87
C THR A 4 46.03 -10.22 22.10
N LEU A 5 45.95 -11.54 22.34
CA LEU A 5 44.96 -12.40 21.67
C LEU A 5 43.52 -12.16 22.16
N LEU A 6 43.36 -11.74 23.43
CA LEU A 6 42.04 -11.45 24.02
C LEU A 6 41.40 -10.18 23.45
N PHE A 7 42.22 -9.21 23.05
CA PHE A 7 41.76 -7.96 22.45
C PHE A 7 41.28 -8.14 20.99
N LEU A 8 41.84 -9.12 20.28
CA LEU A 8 41.44 -9.45 18.91
C LEU A 8 40.08 -10.17 18.85
N LEU A 9 39.73 -10.96 19.87
CA LEU A 9 38.43 -11.67 19.94
C LEU A 9 37.24 -10.74 20.25
N LEU A 10 37.48 -9.59 20.90
CA LEU A 10 36.44 -8.61 21.23
C LEU A 10 35.97 -7.77 20.02
N ILE A 11 36.75 -7.73 18.95
CA ILE A 11 36.43 -6.95 17.74
C ILE A 11 35.54 -7.76 16.76
N ILE A 12 35.50 -9.08 16.90
CA ILE A 12 34.74 -9.98 16.00
C ILE A 12 33.26 -10.11 16.42
N GLY A 13 32.88 -9.60 17.60
CA GLY A 13 31.56 -9.84 18.21
C GLY A 13 30.45 -8.82 17.96
N ILE A 14 30.64 -7.74 17.18
CA ILE A 14 29.68 -6.61 17.16
C ILE A 14 29.10 -6.24 15.78
N THR A 15 29.29 -7.05 14.74
CA THR A 15 28.62 -6.81 13.45
C THR A 15 27.35 -7.63 13.30
N SER A 16 26.37 -7.41 14.19
CA SER A 16 25.00 -7.92 14.02
C SER A 16 23.96 -6.92 14.53
N TYR A 17 23.87 -5.77 13.85
CA TYR A 17 22.66 -4.95 13.84
C TYR A 17 22.19 -4.72 12.40
N SER A 18 21.91 -5.81 11.67
CA SER A 18 20.93 -5.73 10.59
C SER A 18 19.55 -5.90 11.23
N GLN A 19 19.06 -4.86 11.92
CA GLN A 19 17.62 -4.80 12.17
C GLN A 19 17.00 -4.46 10.83
N GLU A 20 16.48 -5.46 10.11
CA GLU A 20 15.77 -5.25 8.85
C GLU A 20 14.64 -4.24 9.10
N LYS A 21 14.87 -3.04 8.60
CA LYS A 21 14.01 -1.87 8.69
C LYS A 21 13.25 -1.73 7.38
N ALA A 22 12.54 -0.63 7.18
CA ALA A 22 11.89 -0.38 5.91
C ALA A 22 12.86 -0.58 4.73
N THR A 23 12.43 -1.32 3.72
CA THR A 23 13.17 -1.64 2.50
C THR A 23 12.41 -1.16 1.28
N ASP A 24 13.14 -1.01 0.17
CA ASP A 24 12.52 -0.78 -1.12
C ASP A 24 11.77 -2.04 -1.58
N VAL A 25 10.59 -1.87 -2.18
CA VAL A 25 9.75 -2.98 -2.66
C VAL A 25 9.12 -2.61 -3.99
N PHE A 26 9.41 -3.37 -5.04
CA PHE A 26 8.63 -3.34 -6.27
C PHE A 26 7.58 -4.46 -6.22
N SER A 27 6.30 -4.13 -6.42
CA SER A 27 5.22 -5.11 -6.27
C SER A 27 4.03 -4.88 -7.19
N ALA A 28 3.33 -5.97 -7.48
CA ALA A 28 2.00 -5.96 -8.05
C ALA A 28 1.00 -6.39 -6.97
N LYS A 29 -0.17 -5.75 -6.90
CA LYS A 29 -1.20 -5.99 -5.89
C LYS A 29 -2.54 -6.27 -6.56
N LEU A 30 -3.29 -7.21 -6.01
CA LEU A 30 -4.69 -7.45 -6.34
C LEU A 30 -5.54 -7.17 -5.11
N GLY A 31 -6.68 -6.51 -5.29
CA GLY A 31 -7.63 -6.22 -4.22
C GLY A 31 -9.03 -6.63 -4.60
N LEU A 32 -10.01 -6.23 -3.77
CA LEU A 32 -11.41 -6.60 -3.98
C LEU A 32 -11.94 -6.13 -5.35
N ILE A 33 -11.55 -4.92 -5.76
CA ILE A 33 -12.09 -4.24 -6.94
C ILE A 33 -10.99 -3.50 -7.71
N GLY A 34 -9.80 -4.09 -7.79
CA GLY A 34 -8.73 -3.49 -8.57
C GLY A 34 -7.42 -4.25 -8.54
N ALA A 35 -6.49 -3.78 -9.37
CA ALA A 35 -5.12 -4.23 -9.42
C ALA A 35 -4.19 -3.02 -9.50
N TRP A 36 -3.03 -3.11 -8.86
CA TRP A 36 -2.05 -2.03 -8.81
C TRP A 36 -0.65 -2.58 -9.09
N VAL A 37 0.21 -1.75 -9.67
CA VAL A 37 1.65 -1.96 -9.69
C VAL A 37 2.30 -0.74 -9.09
N GLY A 38 3.31 -0.95 -8.24
CA GLY A 38 3.88 0.13 -7.47
C GLY A 38 5.29 -0.14 -6.99
N TYR A 39 5.94 0.95 -6.61
CA TYR A 39 7.26 0.96 -6.01
C TYR A 39 7.22 1.72 -4.69
N GLU A 40 7.60 1.02 -3.64
CA GLU A 40 7.74 1.54 -2.30
C GLU A 40 9.22 1.83 -2.04
N LYS A 41 9.54 3.09 -1.75
CA LYS A 41 10.89 3.57 -1.45
C LYS A 41 11.04 3.78 0.05
N ALA A 42 12.04 3.16 0.66
CA ALA A 42 12.44 3.47 2.03
C ALA A 42 13.22 4.78 2.08
N LEU A 43 12.76 5.71 2.93
CA LEU A 43 13.43 6.99 3.18
C LEU A 43 14.13 7.02 4.54
N SER A 44 13.60 6.27 5.51
CA SER A 44 14.17 6.08 6.83
C SER A 44 13.95 4.63 7.27
N PRO A 45 14.55 4.21 8.39
CA PRO A 45 14.26 2.95 9.05
C PRO A 45 12.78 2.53 9.20
N ASP A 46 11.90 3.50 9.33
CA ASP A 46 10.51 3.35 9.74
C ASP A 46 9.56 4.16 8.86
N PHE A 47 10.04 4.73 7.76
CA PHE A 47 9.24 5.54 6.85
C PHE A 47 9.50 5.19 5.38
N THR A 48 8.41 5.00 4.64
CA THR A 48 8.43 4.76 3.19
C THR A 48 7.50 5.71 2.46
N ILE A 49 7.78 5.91 1.17
CA ILE A 49 6.83 6.49 0.22
C ILE A 49 6.53 5.43 -0.84
N ASN A 50 5.26 5.13 -1.06
CA ASN A 50 4.78 4.17 -2.04
C ASN A 50 4.04 4.90 -3.16
N GLY A 51 4.51 4.75 -4.39
CA GLY A 51 3.82 5.25 -5.58
C GLY A 51 3.23 4.09 -6.38
N GLU A 52 1.95 4.17 -6.74
CA GLU A 52 1.28 3.12 -7.50
C GLU A 52 0.46 3.67 -8.68
N ILE A 53 0.34 2.82 -9.70
CA ILE A 53 -0.64 2.97 -10.78
C ILE A 53 -1.63 1.82 -10.64
N GLY A 54 -2.91 2.16 -10.57
CA GLY A 54 -4.01 1.24 -10.37
C GLY A 54 -4.95 1.15 -11.57
N TYR A 55 -5.65 0.03 -11.64
CA TYR A 55 -6.88 -0.12 -12.40
C TYR A 55 -7.95 -0.67 -11.45
N GLU A 56 -8.88 0.18 -11.06
CA GLU A 56 -9.88 -0.10 -10.03
C GLU A 56 -11.26 0.40 -10.44
N GLY A 57 -12.29 -0.09 -9.77
CA GLY A 57 -13.65 0.13 -10.23
C GLY A 57 -14.70 -0.51 -9.35
N GLY A 58 -15.82 -0.87 -9.95
CA GLY A 58 -16.89 -1.52 -9.21
C GLY A 58 -18.03 -1.98 -10.09
N PHE A 59 -18.98 -2.63 -9.42
CA PHE A 59 -20.21 -3.12 -10.02
C PHE A 59 -21.40 -2.35 -9.44
N PHE A 60 -22.37 -2.02 -10.28
CA PHE A 60 -23.57 -1.31 -9.86
C PHE A 60 -24.80 -1.78 -10.64
N TYR A 61 -25.97 -1.74 -10.00
CA TYR A 61 -27.25 -1.97 -10.65
C TYR A 61 -28.05 -0.67 -10.64
N SER A 62 -28.65 -0.33 -11.78
CA SER A 62 -29.52 0.84 -11.91
C SER A 62 -30.54 0.58 -13.01
N SER A 63 -31.81 0.43 -12.64
CA SER A 63 -32.92 0.23 -13.58
C SER A 63 -33.10 1.40 -14.56
N TRP A 64 -32.53 2.57 -14.25
CA TRP A 64 -32.50 3.74 -15.13
C TRP A 64 -31.46 3.63 -16.26
N VAL A 65 -30.45 2.78 -16.09
CA VAL A 65 -29.34 2.59 -17.04
C VAL A 65 -29.49 1.25 -17.77
N SER A 66 -29.67 0.16 -17.02
CA SER A 66 -30.00 -1.16 -17.58
C SER A 66 -30.53 -2.11 -16.50
N ASP A 67 -31.39 -3.05 -16.89
CA ASP A 67 -31.90 -4.13 -16.03
C ASP A 67 -30.88 -5.26 -15.79
N ARG A 68 -29.59 -4.92 -15.67
CA ARG A 68 -28.51 -5.85 -15.34
C ARG A 68 -27.47 -5.20 -14.44
N VAL A 69 -26.63 -6.03 -13.83
CA VAL A 69 -25.43 -5.53 -13.13
C VAL A 69 -24.45 -5.00 -14.17
N ASN A 70 -24.01 -3.76 -13.97
CA ASN A 70 -23.02 -3.08 -14.79
C ASN A 70 -21.69 -3.02 -14.07
N TYR A 71 -20.61 -2.79 -14.83
CA TYR A 71 -19.29 -2.52 -14.27
C TYR A 71 -18.70 -1.22 -14.82
N VAL A 72 -17.81 -0.63 -14.05
CA VAL A 72 -16.94 0.46 -14.48
C VAL A 72 -15.58 0.29 -13.81
N PHE A 73 -14.50 0.34 -14.59
CA PHE A 73 -13.13 0.33 -14.11
C PHE A 73 -12.36 1.45 -14.80
N THR A 74 -11.46 2.10 -14.07
CA THR A 74 -10.68 3.24 -14.55
C THR A 74 -9.29 3.20 -13.94
N THR A 75 -8.41 4.05 -14.46
CA THR A 75 -7.05 4.16 -13.94
C THR A 75 -6.98 5.09 -12.74
N THR A 76 -6.10 4.76 -11.80
CA THR A 76 -5.81 5.55 -10.60
C THR A 76 -4.31 5.71 -10.41
N PHE A 77 -3.92 6.81 -9.78
CA PHE A 77 -2.55 7.08 -9.36
C PHE A 77 -2.55 7.36 -7.88
N SER A 78 -1.73 6.64 -7.12
CA SER A 78 -1.64 6.82 -5.68
C SER A 78 -0.22 7.19 -5.25
N LEU A 79 -0.15 8.03 -4.22
CA LEU A 79 1.09 8.33 -3.51
C LEU A 79 0.81 8.25 -2.01
N GLU A 80 1.56 7.41 -1.32
CA GLU A 80 1.29 7.08 0.07
C GLU A 80 2.56 7.15 0.92
N GLY A 81 2.56 8.01 1.93
CA GLY A 81 3.59 8.03 2.97
C GLY A 81 3.21 7.08 4.11
N ARG A 82 4.08 6.14 4.47
CA ARG A 82 3.82 5.13 5.51
C ARG A 82 4.83 5.23 6.64
N TYR A 83 4.36 5.29 7.87
CA TYR A 83 5.15 5.22 9.10
C TYR A 83 4.94 3.88 9.82
N TYR A 84 6.00 3.08 9.92
CA TYR A 84 6.01 1.75 10.51
C TYR A 84 6.42 1.77 11.99
N TYR A 85 5.43 1.85 12.87
CA TYR A 85 5.66 2.04 14.30
C TYR A 85 6.07 0.77 15.08
N ASN A 86 6.14 -0.41 14.43
CA ASN A 86 6.31 -1.68 15.16
C ASN A 86 7.37 -2.66 14.63
N PHE A 87 8.30 -2.24 13.76
CA PHE A 87 9.39 -3.11 13.30
C PHE A 87 10.19 -3.71 14.46
N ASN A 88 10.69 -2.88 15.39
CA ASN A 88 11.51 -3.35 16.52
C ASN A 88 10.78 -4.41 17.36
N ARG A 89 9.52 -4.14 17.75
CA ARG A 89 8.68 -5.08 18.50
C ARG A 89 8.47 -6.41 17.78
N ARG A 90 8.46 -6.41 16.43
CA ARG A 90 8.33 -7.63 15.62
C ARG A 90 9.65 -8.40 15.57
N ILE A 91 10.76 -7.69 15.37
CA ILE A 91 12.11 -8.26 15.35
C ILE A 91 12.43 -8.95 16.69
N GLU A 92 12.16 -8.27 17.81
CA GLU A 92 12.34 -8.83 19.16
C GLU A 92 11.53 -10.11 19.39
N LYS A 93 10.38 -10.24 18.73
CA LYS A 93 9.51 -11.41 18.79
C LYS A 93 9.83 -12.48 17.73
N GLY A 94 10.94 -12.33 17.00
CA GLY A 94 11.34 -13.22 15.91
C GLY A 94 10.31 -13.31 14.79
N LYS A 95 9.51 -12.25 14.58
CA LYS A 95 8.48 -12.21 13.53
C LYS A 95 9.10 -11.73 12.22
N ASN A 96 8.63 -12.30 11.10
CA ASN A 96 9.05 -11.90 9.76
C ASN A 96 8.71 -10.42 9.48
N THR A 97 9.71 -9.62 9.13
CA THR A 97 9.62 -8.20 8.76
C THR A 97 10.00 -7.92 7.30
N MET A 98 10.37 -8.94 6.54
CA MET A 98 10.75 -8.85 5.13
C MET A 98 9.67 -8.13 4.31
N ASN A 99 10.04 -7.37 3.27
CA ASN A 99 9.14 -6.65 2.38
C ASN A 99 8.16 -5.71 3.14
N ASN A 100 8.66 -5.07 4.19
CA ASN A 100 7.91 -4.17 5.07
C ASN A 100 6.70 -4.83 5.76
N ALA A 101 6.82 -6.11 6.13
CA ALA A 101 5.81 -6.84 6.88
C ALA A 101 5.70 -6.35 8.34
N ALA A 102 4.99 -5.25 8.53
CA ALA A 102 4.80 -4.57 9.81
C ALA A 102 3.41 -3.91 9.89
N ASN A 103 3.14 -3.17 10.98
CA ASN A 103 1.98 -2.28 11.05
C ASN A 103 2.42 -0.86 10.74
N PHE A 104 1.52 -0.09 10.15
CA PHE A 104 1.81 1.27 9.74
C PHE A 104 0.63 2.22 9.98
N LEU A 105 0.96 3.49 10.09
CA LEU A 105 0.07 4.61 9.85
C LEU A 105 0.42 5.19 8.47
N ALA A 106 -0.57 5.62 7.70
CA ALA A 106 -0.32 6.16 6.37
C ALA A 106 -1.18 7.38 6.08
N VAL A 107 -0.66 8.23 5.20
CA VAL A 107 -1.42 9.26 4.49
C VAL A 107 -1.27 8.94 3.01
N GLU A 108 -2.40 8.70 2.34
CA GLU A 108 -2.47 8.40 0.91
C GLU A 108 -3.19 9.52 0.19
N THR A 109 -2.67 9.89 -0.97
CA THR A 109 -3.36 10.72 -1.95
C THR A 109 -3.63 9.92 -3.20
N ASP A 110 -4.89 9.84 -3.61
CA ASP A 110 -5.31 9.17 -4.83
C ASP A 110 -5.81 10.19 -5.85
N PHE A 111 -5.45 9.97 -7.10
CA PHE A 111 -5.91 10.75 -8.24
C PHE A 111 -6.51 9.82 -9.29
N THR A 112 -7.81 10.03 -9.55
CA THR A 112 -8.56 9.30 -10.58
C THR A 112 -8.84 10.26 -11.73
N PRO A 113 -8.07 10.23 -12.83
CA PRO A 113 -8.28 11.10 -13.98
C PRO A 113 -9.53 10.79 -14.82
N GLY A 114 -10.09 9.58 -14.73
CA GLY A 114 -11.26 9.15 -15.52
C GLY A 114 -10.95 8.70 -16.96
N TRP A 115 -9.68 8.71 -17.38
CA TRP A 115 -9.23 8.15 -18.67
C TRP A 115 -8.95 6.63 -18.61
N ALA A 116 -8.83 6.00 -19.78
CA ALA A 116 -8.68 4.55 -19.92
C ALA A 116 -9.79 3.74 -19.22
N THR A 117 -11.01 4.29 -19.21
CA THR A 117 -12.17 3.68 -18.56
C THR A 117 -12.75 2.56 -19.40
N SER A 118 -13.01 1.41 -18.77
CA SER A 118 -13.76 0.29 -19.34
C SER A 118 -15.09 0.15 -18.60
N SER A 119 -16.19 0.00 -19.33
CA SER A 119 -17.52 -0.17 -18.74
C SER A 119 -18.44 -0.99 -19.62
N SER A 120 -19.45 -1.61 -19.00
CA SER A 120 -20.58 -2.23 -19.70
C SER A 120 -21.67 -1.24 -20.12
N VAL A 121 -21.48 0.07 -19.84
CA VAL A 121 -22.40 1.15 -20.16
C VAL A 121 -21.73 2.07 -21.19
N ASP A 122 -22.41 2.30 -22.30
CA ASP A 122 -21.93 3.19 -23.35
C ASP A 122 -21.89 4.64 -22.86
N ASN A 123 -20.86 5.37 -23.29
CA ASN A 123 -20.67 6.80 -22.97
C ASN A 123 -20.65 7.12 -21.46
N ILE A 124 -20.22 6.17 -20.61
CA ILE A 124 -20.02 6.46 -19.20
C ILE A 124 -18.91 7.52 -19.04
N TYR A 125 -19.16 8.49 -18.17
CA TYR A 125 -18.19 9.50 -17.81
C TYR A 125 -17.78 9.32 -16.35
N VAL A 126 -16.50 9.02 -16.12
CA VAL A 126 -15.93 8.95 -14.78
C VAL A 126 -15.40 10.32 -14.42
N LEU A 127 -15.96 10.90 -13.35
CA LEU A 127 -15.51 12.18 -12.84
C LEU A 127 -14.05 12.09 -12.41
N ARG A 128 -13.28 13.14 -12.73
CA ARG A 128 -11.94 13.28 -12.17
C ARG A 128 -12.06 13.49 -10.67
N THR A 129 -11.37 12.68 -9.87
CA THR A 129 -11.39 12.82 -8.41
C THR A 129 -9.99 12.90 -7.83
N PHE A 130 -9.88 13.59 -6.71
CA PHE A 130 -8.72 13.63 -5.84
C PHE A 130 -9.18 13.23 -4.45
N THR A 131 -8.43 12.37 -3.78
CA THR A 131 -8.76 11.87 -2.45
C THR A 131 -7.54 11.98 -1.57
N VAL A 132 -7.74 12.36 -0.30
CA VAL A 132 -6.71 12.25 0.74
C VAL A 132 -7.26 11.41 1.87
N SER A 133 -6.54 10.38 2.26
CA SER A 133 -6.95 9.41 3.27
C SER A 133 -5.88 9.23 4.32
N SER A 134 -6.29 9.16 5.59
CA SER A 134 -5.43 8.69 6.68
C SER A 134 -5.80 7.24 6.99
N LYS A 135 -4.81 6.36 7.13
CA LYS A 135 -5.04 4.93 7.30
C LYS A 135 -4.23 4.36 8.45
N TYR A 136 -4.84 3.44 9.18
CA TYR A 136 -4.14 2.49 10.03
C TYR A 136 -4.17 1.13 9.33
N GLY A 137 -3.01 0.50 9.17
CA GLY A 137 -2.91 -0.74 8.43
C GLY A 137 -1.83 -1.68 8.92
N PHE A 138 -1.83 -2.86 8.34
CA PHE A 138 -0.77 -3.84 8.54
C PHE A 138 -0.56 -4.70 7.31
N ARG A 139 0.70 -5.05 7.07
CA ARG A 139 1.15 -5.97 6.03
C ARG A 139 1.76 -7.23 6.66
N ARG A 140 1.49 -8.40 6.08
CA ARG A 140 2.08 -9.67 6.50
C ARG A 140 2.47 -10.50 5.29
N ASN A 141 3.57 -11.22 5.43
CA ASN A 141 4.01 -12.18 4.43
C ASN A 141 3.23 -13.50 4.55
N LEU A 142 2.68 -13.96 3.44
CA LEU A 142 2.19 -15.31 3.23
C LEU A 142 3.33 -16.24 2.77
N SER A 143 4.31 -15.68 2.05
CA SER A 143 5.58 -16.29 1.69
C SER A 143 6.65 -15.21 1.48
N ASN A 144 7.85 -15.56 1.02
CA ASN A 144 8.91 -14.59 0.75
C ASN A 144 8.57 -13.58 -0.36
N ARG A 145 7.62 -13.91 -1.25
CA ARG A 145 7.19 -13.05 -2.35
C ARG A 145 5.73 -12.62 -2.25
N PHE A 146 4.91 -13.33 -1.49
CA PHE A 146 3.49 -13.01 -1.36
C PHE A 146 3.21 -12.38 -0.01
N ASN A 147 2.45 -11.29 -0.02
CA ASN A 147 1.96 -10.63 1.18
C ASN A 147 0.46 -10.37 1.11
N PHE A 148 -0.15 -10.12 2.26
CA PHE A 148 -1.46 -9.53 2.36
C PHE A 148 -1.40 -8.26 3.19
N GLU A 149 -2.28 -7.32 2.87
CA GLU A 149 -2.38 -6.03 3.50
C GLU A 149 -3.84 -5.71 3.81
N LEU A 150 -4.08 -5.24 5.03
CA LEU A 150 -5.34 -4.68 5.46
C LEU A 150 -5.07 -3.28 6.00
N ALA A 151 -5.77 -2.27 5.48
CA ALA A 151 -5.71 -0.91 6.00
C ALA A 151 -7.07 -0.23 5.91
N THR A 152 -7.37 0.66 6.85
CA THR A 152 -8.60 1.45 6.79
C THR A 152 -8.43 2.77 7.54
N GLY A 153 -9.25 3.76 7.17
CA GLY A 153 -9.38 5.00 7.90
C GLY A 153 -10.19 6.04 7.14
N PRO A 154 -10.39 7.24 7.73
CA PRO A 154 -11.17 8.28 7.10
C PRO A 154 -10.41 8.94 5.96
N GLY A 155 -11.14 9.31 4.92
CA GLY A 155 -10.64 10.13 3.83
C GLY A 155 -11.62 11.22 3.43
N TYR A 156 -11.14 12.15 2.63
CA TYR A 156 -11.95 13.20 2.02
C TYR A 156 -11.67 13.22 0.52
N GLN A 157 -12.74 13.26 -0.26
CA GLN A 157 -12.70 13.22 -1.72
C GLN A 157 -13.28 14.49 -2.31
N TRP A 158 -12.62 15.01 -3.33
CA TRP A 158 -13.10 16.08 -4.19
C TRP A 158 -13.25 15.55 -5.61
N ALA A 159 -14.40 15.80 -6.23
CA ALA A 159 -14.67 15.46 -7.61
C ALA A 159 -14.83 16.71 -8.47
N GLU A 160 -14.49 16.57 -9.75
CA GLU A 160 -14.88 17.52 -10.78
C GLU A 160 -16.40 17.81 -10.72
N GLY A 161 -16.78 19.07 -10.90
CA GLY A 161 -18.16 19.51 -10.76
C GLY A 161 -18.57 19.93 -9.34
N GLY A 162 -17.65 19.90 -8.37
CA GLY A 162 -17.85 20.44 -7.02
C GLY A 162 -18.50 19.48 -6.03
N SER A 163 -18.66 18.21 -6.39
CA SER A 163 -19.06 17.16 -5.45
C SER A 163 -17.89 16.82 -4.54
N GLU A 164 -18.10 16.79 -3.23
CA GLU A 164 -17.09 16.46 -2.25
C GLU A 164 -17.71 15.75 -1.04
N GLY A 165 -16.89 15.01 -0.28
CA GLY A 165 -17.41 14.29 0.87
C GLY A 165 -16.38 13.46 1.64
N VAL A 166 -16.80 13.03 2.82
CA VAL A 166 -16.05 12.08 3.65
C VAL A 166 -16.25 10.67 3.10
N ILE A 167 -15.17 9.92 3.00
CA ILE A 167 -15.17 8.51 2.61
C ILE A 167 -14.53 7.64 3.70
N LEU A 168 -14.79 6.34 3.62
CA LEU A 168 -14.02 5.33 4.34
C LEU A 168 -13.05 4.69 3.36
N ALA A 169 -11.74 4.92 3.55
CA ALA A 169 -10.72 4.20 2.83
C ALA A 169 -10.63 2.76 3.36
N LEU A 170 -10.59 1.78 2.47
CA LEU A 170 -10.46 0.37 2.80
C LEU A 170 -9.56 -0.34 1.80
N ASP A 171 -8.45 -0.86 2.31
CA ASP A 171 -7.55 -1.73 1.58
C ASP A 171 -7.70 -3.16 2.06
N VAL A 172 -8.01 -4.03 1.11
CA VAL A 172 -7.86 -5.48 1.24
C VAL A 172 -7.08 -5.94 0.03
N ARG A 173 -5.77 -6.11 0.19
CA ARG A 173 -4.84 -6.30 -0.94
C ARG A 173 -3.95 -7.52 -0.72
N PHE A 174 -3.70 -8.26 -1.79
CA PHE A 174 -2.73 -9.35 -1.88
C PHE A 174 -1.62 -8.93 -2.83
N GLY A 175 -0.38 -8.87 -2.34
CA GLY A 175 0.78 -8.41 -3.09
C GLY A 175 1.71 -9.53 -3.51
N PHE A 176 2.28 -9.41 -4.70
CA PHE A 176 3.45 -10.15 -5.18
C PHE A 176 4.64 -9.20 -5.30
N VAL A 177 5.75 -9.55 -4.65
CA VAL A 177 7.02 -8.83 -4.66
C VAL A 177 7.96 -9.49 -5.68
N PHE A 178 8.56 -8.66 -6.54
CA PHE A 178 9.44 -9.09 -7.62
C PHE A 178 10.85 -9.41 -7.14
#